data_AF-A0ABD5EAX3-F1
#
_entry.id   AF-A0ABD5EAX3-F1
#
_cell.length_a   1.000
_cell.length_b   1.000
_cell.length_c   1.000
_cell.angle_alpha   90.00
_cell.angle_beta   90.00
_cell.angle_gamma   90.00
#
_symmetry.space_group_name_H-M   'P 1'
#
loop_
_entity.id
_entity.type
_entity.pdbx_description
1 polymer ?
#
loop_
_entity_poly.entity_id
_entity_poly.type
_entity_poly.pdbx_seq_one_letter_code
_entity_poly.pdbx_strand_id
1 'polypeptide(L)'
;MYDPLPPTSPSDETSWLVQVDFPSEGPFGAETAAAYEELAHTITREPGFVRKLWTESPETQEAGGVYVFRTEKDARTYLDKHTARLGAWGMSGIRGRIFRVNPVLSRITRGPQAG
;
A
#
# COMPACT_ATOMS: atom_id res chain seq x y z
N MET A 1 37.45 3.16 11.27
CA MET A 1 37.23 1.77 10.82
C MET A 1 35.74 1.60 10.64
N TYR A 2 35.25 1.69 9.41
CA TYR A 2 33.85 1.43 9.09
C TYR A 2 33.75 -0.07 8.86
N ASP A 3 33.06 -0.78 9.75
CA ASP A 3 32.79 -2.20 9.56
C ASP A 3 31.69 -2.29 8.48
N PRO A 4 31.94 -2.89 7.30
CA PRO A 4 30.88 -3.04 6.33
C PRO A 4 29.84 -3.99 6.94
N LEU A 5 28.60 -3.51 7.07
CA LEU A 5 27.46 -4.37 7.39
C LEU A 5 27.55 -5.62 6.50
N PRO A 6 27.40 -6.84 7.03
CA PRO A 6 27.41 -8.04 6.22
C PRO A 6 26.36 -7.89 5.12
N PRO A 7 26.59 -8.42 3.90
CA PRO A 7 25.57 -8.41 2.88
C PRO A 7 24.39 -9.24 3.39
N THR A 8 23.33 -8.58 3.86
CA THR A 8 22.03 -9.22 3.93
C THR A 8 21.70 -9.55 2.48
N SER A 9 21.52 -10.84 2.17
CA SER A 9 21.19 -11.28 0.83
C SER A 9 20.00 -10.44 0.32
N PRO A 10 20.12 -9.71 -0.80
CA PRO A 10 19.11 -8.74 -1.25
C PRO A 10 17.74 -9.37 -1.61
N SER A 11 17.63 -10.69 -1.57
CA SER A 11 16.40 -11.44 -1.83
C SER A 11 15.38 -11.34 -0.69
N ASP A 12 15.81 -11.22 0.57
CA ASP A 12 14.88 -11.24 1.72
C ASP A 12 14.35 -9.84 2.10
N GLU A 13 14.96 -8.77 1.59
CA GLU A 13 14.55 -7.38 1.85
C GLU A 13 13.74 -6.75 0.70
N THR A 14 13.54 -7.46 -0.42
CA THR A 14 12.86 -6.89 -1.58
C THR A 14 11.36 -6.81 -1.33
N SER A 15 10.84 -5.59 -1.17
CA SER A 15 9.41 -5.30 -1.04
C SER A 15 8.86 -4.56 -2.26
N TRP A 16 7.56 -4.67 -2.46
CA TRP A 16 6.83 -4.03 -3.55
C TRP A 16 5.77 -3.10 -2.99
N LEU A 17 5.69 -1.91 -3.57
CA LEU A 17 4.73 -0.89 -3.21
C LEU A 17 3.60 -0.85 -4.24
N VAL A 18 2.37 -0.87 -3.77
CA VAL A 18 1.20 -0.52 -4.58
C VAL A 18 0.71 0.84 -4.14
N GLN A 19 0.58 1.78 -5.06
CA GLN A 19 -0.09 3.06 -4.83
C GLN A 19 -1.44 3.02 -5.54
N VAL A 20 -2.51 3.29 -4.79
CA VAL A 20 -3.85 3.47 -5.35
C VAL A 20 -4.44 4.76 -4.83
N ASP A 21 -5.02 5.55 -5.73
CA ASP A 21 -5.79 6.74 -5.38
C ASP A 21 -6.89 6.97 -6.42
N PHE A 22 -8.01 7.58 -5.99
CA PHE A 22 -9.21 7.78 -6.80
C PHE A 22 -10.00 9.00 -6.28
N PRO A 23 -10.78 9.67 -7.16
CA PRO A 23 -11.73 10.69 -6.74
C PRO A 23 -12.73 10.16 -5.72
N SER A 24 -12.95 10.90 -4.63
CA SER A 24 -13.85 10.54 -3.54
C SER A 24 -14.40 11.80 -2.90
N GLU A 25 -15.73 11.89 -2.78
CA GLU A 25 -16.40 13.01 -2.08
C GLU A 25 -16.51 12.77 -0.57
N GLY A 26 -16.04 11.60 -0.11
CA GLY A 26 -16.08 11.19 1.29
C GLY A 26 -16.77 9.83 1.47
N PRO A 27 -16.96 9.37 2.71
CA PRO A 27 -16.64 10.07 3.97
C PRO A 27 -15.14 10.32 4.17
N PHE A 28 -14.80 11.15 5.16
CA PHE A 28 -13.42 11.47 5.57
C PHE A 28 -13.21 11.31 7.09
N GLY A 29 -11.96 11.12 7.51
CA GLY A 29 -11.54 11.07 8.91
C GLY A 29 -12.21 9.95 9.70
N ALA A 30 -12.86 10.31 10.81
CA ALA A 30 -13.48 9.34 11.72
C ALA A 30 -14.62 8.54 11.05
N GLU A 31 -15.35 9.15 10.11
CA GLU A 31 -16.42 8.48 9.37
C GLU A 31 -15.86 7.40 8.43
N THR A 32 -14.75 7.69 7.75
CA THR A 32 -14.00 6.71 6.95
C THR A 32 -13.52 5.55 7.81
N ALA A 33 -12.96 5.85 8.99
CA ALA A 33 -12.47 4.84 9.91
C ALA A 33 -13.59 3.88 10.32
N ALA A 34 -14.76 4.41 10.69
CA ALA A 34 -15.92 3.60 11.05
C ALA A 34 -16.46 2.79 9.86
N ALA A 35 -16.52 3.38 8.66
CA ALA A 35 -17.05 2.72 7.47
C ALA A 35 -16.14 1.59 6.94
N TYR A 36 -14.82 1.71 7.11
CA TYR A 36 -13.83 0.81 6.50
C TYR A 36 -12.99 0.01 7.50
N GLU A 37 -13.39 -0.07 8.77
CA GLU A 37 -12.69 -0.87 9.78
C GLU A 37 -12.60 -2.35 9.39
N GLU A 38 -13.72 -2.97 9.04
CA GLU A 38 -13.74 -4.38 8.60
C GLU A 38 -12.90 -4.57 7.34
N LEU A 39 -12.98 -3.64 6.40
CA LEU A 39 -12.16 -3.64 5.20
C LEU A 39 -10.66 -3.61 5.56
N ALA A 40 -10.23 -2.80 6.51
CA ALA A 40 -8.86 -2.76 6.99
C ALA A 40 -8.40 -4.13 7.50
N HIS A 41 -9.23 -4.83 8.29
CA HIS A 41 -8.95 -6.19 8.74
C HIS A 41 -8.92 -7.24 7.61
N THR A 42 -9.73 -7.10 6.56
CA THR A 42 -9.64 -8.01 5.41
C THR A 42 -8.32 -7.82 4.64
N ILE A 43 -7.86 -6.58 4.50
CA ILE A 43 -6.61 -6.25 3.80
C ILE A 43 -5.40 -6.87 4.51
N THR A 44 -5.39 -6.92 5.84
CA THR A 44 -4.27 -7.54 6.59
C THR A 44 -4.13 -9.05 6.35
N ARG A 45 -5.16 -9.69 5.79
CA ARG A 45 -5.19 -11.13 5.48
C ARG A 45 -4.80 -11.44 4.03
N GLU A 46 -4.52 -10.44 3.21
CA GLU A 46 -4.11 -10.66 1.82
C GLU A 46 -2.73 -11.33 1.77
N PRO A 47 -2.50 -12.27 0.82
CA PRO A 47 -1.19 -12.90 0.66
C PRO A 47 -0.07 -11.87 0.50
N GLY A 48 1.03 -12.08 1.23
CA GLY A 48 2.21 -11.22 1.14
C GLY A 48 2.03 -9.79 1.68
N PHE A 49 0.86 -9.42 2.23
CA PHE A 49 0.65 -8.10 2.81
C PHE A 49 1.58 -7.84 3.98
N VAL A 50 2.18 -6.64 4.01
CA VAL A 50 3.02 -6.16 5.11
C VAL A 50 2.32 -5.02 5.83
N ARG A 51 1.87 -4.00 5.09
CA ARG A 51 1.22 -2.80 5.66
C ARG A 51 0.51 -1.96 4.62
N LYS A 52 -0.37 -1.09 5.10
CA LYS A 52 -1.06 -0.04 4.34
C LYS A 52 -0.95 1.28 5.07
N LEU A 53 -0.70 2.35 4.33
CA LEU A 53 -0.99 3.72 4.75
C LEU A 53 -2.28 4.15 4.05
N TRP A 54 -3.31 4.48 4.83
CA TRP A 54 -4.54 5.06 4.29
C TRP A 54 -4.28 6.53 3.96
N THR A 55 -4.81 6.99 2.83
CA THR A 55 -4.66 8.38 2.38
C THR A 55 -6.02 8.96 2.05
N GLU A 56 -6.25 10.18 2.47
CA GLU A 56 -7.45 10.95 2.19
C GLU A 56 -7.10 12.43 2.08
N SER A 57 -7.74 13.16 1.18
CA SER A 57 -7.71 14.61 1.09
C SER A 57 -9.13 15.11 0.81
N PRO A 58 -9.79 15.68 1.82
CA PRO A 58 -11.05 16.40 1.62
C PRO A 58 -10.88 17.60 0.68
N GLU A 59 -9.72 18.25 0.67
CA GLU A 59 -9.50 19.45 -0.15
C GLU A 59 -9.43 19.15 -1.65
N THR A 60 -8.78 18.05 -2.04
CA THR A 60 -8.70 17.63 -3.44
C THR A 60 -9.76 16.60 -3.84
N GLN A 61 -10.61 16.20 -2.90
CA GLN A 61 -11.62 15.15 -3.08
C GLN A 61 -10.99 13.83 -3.57
N GLU A 62 -9.98 13.36 -2.85
CA GLU A 62 -9.24 12.15 -3.19
C GLU A 62 -9.15 11.20 -1.99
N ALA A 63 -9.25 9.90 -2.25
CA ALA A 63 -9.01 8.85 -1.27
C ALA A 63 -8.13 7.74 -1.88
N GLY A 64 -7.50 6.94 -1.03
CA GLY A 64 -6.63 5.88 -1.52
C GLY A 64 -5.83 5.14 -0.45
N GLY A 65 -4.65 4.69 -0.86
CA GLY A 65 -3.64 4.20 0.04
C GLY A 65 -2.37 3.71 -0.64
N VAL A 66 -1.34 3.59 0.18
CA VAL A 66 -0.04 3.04 -0.19
C VAL A 66 0.13 1.70 0.55
N TYR A 67 0.30 0.63 -0.21
CA TYR A 67 0.41 -0.73 0.30
C TYR A 67 1.82 -1.27 0.10
N VAL A 68 2.24 -2.17 0.98
CA VAL A 68 3.51 -2.88 0.87
C VAL A 68 3.28 -4.38 0.89
N PHE A 69 3.87 -5.07 -0.07
CA PHE A 69 3.82 -6.51 -0.25
C PHE A 69 5.23 -7.10 -0.32
N ARG A 70 5.36 -8.36 0.09
CA ARG A 70 6.62 -9.11 0.02
C ARG A 70 7.04 -9.48 -1.41
N THR A 71 6.08 -9.65 -2.32
CA THR A 71 6.36 -10.09 -3.69
C THR A 71 5.65 -9.24 -4.74
N GLU A 72 6.20 -9.17 -5.95
CA GLU A 72 5.56 -8.47 -7.08
C GLU A 72 4.23 -9.15 -7.44
N LYS A 73 4.20 -10.48 -7.38
CA LYS A 73 3.03 -11.29 -7.69
C LYS A 73 1.86 -10.93 -6.78
N ASP A 74 2.11 -10.85 -5.47
CA ASP A 74 1.08 -10.48 -4.49
C ASP A 74 0.63 -9.03 -4.69
N ALA A 75 1.57 -8.12 -4.95
CA ALA A 75 1.27 -6.71 -5.26
C ALA A 75 0.37 -6.56 -6.49
N ARG A 76 0.67 -7.25 -7.60
CA ARG A 76 -0.14 -7.24 -8.82
C ARG A 76 -1.52 -7.85 -8.59
N THR A 77 -1.56 -9.02 -7.95
CA THR A 77 -2.82 -9.70 -7.64
C THR A 77 -3.73 -8.82 -6.79
N TYR A 78 -3.17 -8.15 -5.77
CA TYR A 78 -3.92 -7.24 -4.94
C TYR A 78 -4.39 -5.99 -5.70
N LEU A 79 -3.54 -5.39 -6.54
CA LEU A 79 -3.93 -4.23 -7.34
C LEU A 79 -5.12 -4.55 -8.25
N ASP A 80 -5.11 -5.69 -8.94
CA ASP A 80 -6.19 -6.11 -9.82
C ASP A 80 -7.49 -6.32 -9.03
N LYS A 81 -7.42 -7.09 -7.94
CA LYS A 81 -8.56 -7.33 -7.02
C LYS A 81 -9.12 -6.03 -6.46
N HIS A 82 -8.25 -5.13 -6.00
CA HIS A 82 -8.68 -3.89 -5.35
C HIS A 82 -9.31 -2.92 -6.34
N THR A 83 -8.72 -2.77 -7.53
CA THR A 83 -9.28 -1.96 -8.63
C THR A 83 -10.66 -2.47 -9.03
N ALA A 84 -10.82 -3.79 -9.17
CA ALA A 84 -12.12 -4.39 -9.48
C ALA A 84 -13.15 -4.14 -8.38
N ARG A 85 -12.77 -4.28 -7.10
CA ARG A 85 -13.64 -3.98 -5.95
C ARG A 85 -14.10 -2.52 -5.95
N LEU A 86 -13.19 -1.57 -6.18
CA LEU A 86 -13.52 -0.14 -6.24
C LEU A 86 -14.45 0.17 -7.41
N GLY A 87 -14.21 -0.43 -8.59
CA GLY A 87 -15.11 -0.31 -9.73
C GLY A 87 -16.51 -0.86 -9.45
N ALA A 88 -16.61 -1.98 -8.72
CA ALA A 88 -17.89 -2.54 -8.29
C ALA A 88 -18.64 -1.62 -7.28
N TRP A 89 -17.94 -0.72 -6.59
CA TRP A 89 -18.53 0.32 -5.75
C TRP A 89 -18.88 1.60 -6.51
N GLY A 90 -18.75 1.60 -7.83
CA GLY A 90 -19.05 2.77 -8.68
C GLY A 90 -17.93 3.81 -8.76
N MET A 91 -16.76 3.52 -8.17
CA MET A 91 -15.61 4.41 -8.27
C MET A 91 -15.04 4.37 -9.69
N SER A 92 -14.71 5.56 -10.21
CA SER A 92 -14.08 5.72 -11.52
C SER A 92 -12.80 6.55 -11.39
N GLY A 93 -11.99 6.64 -12.46
CA GLY A 93 -10.72 7.38 -12.40
C GLY A 93 -9.70 6.79 -11.42
N ILE A 94 -9.79 5.48 -11.14
CA ILE A 94 -8.87 4.79 -10.23
C ILE A 94 -7.47 4.76 -10.85
N ARG A 95 -6.49 5.29 -10.12
CA ARG A 95 -5.09 5.33 -10.54
C ARG A 95 -4.32 4.33 -9.70
N GLY A 96 -3.77 3.30 -10.34
CA GLY A 96 -3.00 2.22 -9.71
C GLY A 96 -1.58 2.14 -10.26
N ARG A 97 -0.58 2.05 -9.37
CA ARG A 97 0.84 1.93 -9.75
C ARG A 97 1.56 0.93 -8.86
N ILE A 98 2.58 0.27 -9.42
CA ILE A 98 3.44 -0.67 -8.70
C ILE A 98 4.89 -0.19 -8.82
N PHE A 99 5.60 -0.21 -7.70
CA PHE A 99 7.00 0.16 -7.63
C PHE A 99 7.79 -0.88 -6.81
N ARG A 100 9.05 -1.11 -7.18
CA ARG A 100 9.99 -1.80 -6.30
C ARG A 100 10.48 -0.82 -5.23
N VAL A 101 10.47 -1.24 -3.97
CA VAL A 101 10.99 -0.42 -2.86
C VAL A 101 12.51 -0.45 -2.89
N ASN A 102 13.16 0.69 -2.63
CA ASN A 102 14.59 0.76 -2.39
C ASN A 102 14.88 0.55 -0.90
N PRO A 103 15.32 -0.64 -0.47
CA PRO A 103 15.40 -0.97 0.96
C PRO A 103 16.42 -0.10 1.71
N VAL A 104 17.55 0.22 1.08
CA VAL A 104 18.62 1.02 1.69
C VAL A 104 18.13 2.43 2.01
N LEU A 105 17.55 3.13 1.03
CA LEU A 105 17.05 4.49 1.22
C LEU A 105 15.84 4.52 2.16
N SER A 106 14.92 3.57 2.01
CA SER A 106 13.74 3.47 2.87
C SER A 106 14.11 3.19 4.32
N ARG A 107 15.16 2.41 4.60
CA ARG A 107 15.64 2.20 5.98
C ARG A 107 16.12 3.50 6.62
N ILE A 108 16.87 4.32 5.88
CA ILE A 108 17.34 5.63 6.36
C ILE A 108 16.15 6.54 6.73
N THR A 109 15.08 6.51 5.93
CA THR A 109 13.89 7.36 6.11
C THR A 109 12.75 6.69 6.88
N ARG A 110 13.02 5.58 7.60
CA ARG A 110 12.05 4.86 8.44
C ARG A 110 10.82 4.33 7.67
N GLY A 111 11.03 4.03 6.39
CA GLY A 111 10.04 3.42 5.54
C GLY A 111 9.69 1.97 5.95
N PRO A 112 8.56 1.44 5.44
CA PRO A 112 8.19 0.04 5.52
C PRO A 112 9.33 -0.91 5.23
N GLN A 113 9.55 -1.88 6.11
CA GLN A 113 10.40 -3.02 5.85
C GLN A 113 9.52 -4.27 5.82
N ALA A 114 9.77 -5.18 4.88
CA ALA A 114 9.33 -6.56 5.06
C ALA A 114 10.15 -7.11 6.24
N GLY A 115 9.49 -7.36 7.35
CA GLY A 115 10.07 -8.10 8.47
C GLY A 115 10.15 -9.58 8.18
#